data_AF-A0A0G1WKA9-F1
#
_entry.id   AF-A0A0G1WKA9-F1
#
_cell.length_a   1.000
_cell.length_b   1.000
_cell.length_c   1.000
_cell.angle_alpha   90.00
_cell.angle_beta   90.00
_cell.angle_gamma   90.00
#
_symmetry.space_group_name_H-M   'P 1'
#
loop_
_entity.id
_entity.type
_entity.pdbx_description
1 polymer ?
#
loop_
_entity_poly.entity_id
_entity_poly.type
_entity_poly.pdbx_seq_one_letter_code
_entity_poly.pdbx_strand_id
1 'polypeptide(L)'
;MAAVVLFFTGLILTKFENFDISIKVPISFLLISIFGFLYAALLYSSAAQEVSEYNEARFHRAVFLGDILSEYLGVYLLVISIPLVINLITDDLFLRLVSLSAALAGLAIYQFSSFSLVERHFRHKHHFISVSIIVLGLLLFVAQLYQIYFVPLSVIFAVFILVVTYRAAKIGTERTVSVS
;
A
#
# COMPACT_ATOMS: atom_id res chain seq x y z
N MET A 1 4.12 10.24 6.82
CA MET A 1 4.78 11.23 5.94
C MET A 1 6.30 11.31 6.17
N ALA A 2 6.78 11.63 7.38
CA ALA A 2 8.22 11.76 7.65
C ALA A 2 9.08 10.54 7.26
N ALA A 3 8.62 9.32 7.56
CA ALA A 3 9.32 8.08 7.19
C ALA A 3 9.46 7.88 5.67
N VAL A 4 8.42 8.26 4.90
CA VAL A 4 8.42 8.15 3.44
C VAL A 4 9.37 9.17 2.82
N VAL A 5 9.38 10.40 3.34
CA VAL A 5 10.30 11.46 2.92
C VAL A 5 11.75 11.07 3.21
N LEU A 6 12.05 10.60 4.43
CA LEU A 6 13.39 10.11 4.80
C LEU A 6 13.85 8.96 3.89
N PHE A 7 12.94 8.05 3.54
CA PHE A 7 13.23 6.95 2.65
C PHE A 7 13.56 7.43 1.23
N PHE A 8 12.77 8.36 0.68
CA PHE A 8 13.08 9.01 -0.61
C PHE A 8 14.41 9.75 -0.61
N THR A 9 14.69 10.52 0.45
CA THR A 9 15.96 11.24 0.57
C THR A 9 17.14 10.26 0.59
N GLY A 10 17.05 9.16 1.35
CA GLY A 10 18.09 8.13 1.37
C GLY A 10 18.28 7.44 0.01
N LEU A 11 17.20 7.20 -0.72
CA LEU A 11 17.19 6.52 -2.02
C LEU A 11 17.77 7.41 -3.14
N ILE A 12 17.38 8.68 -3.18
CA ILE A 12 17.92 9.67 -4.13
C ILE A 12 19.42 9.90 -3.89
N LEU A 13 19.84 9.97 -2.62
CA LEU A 13 21.26 10.15 -2.27
C LEU A 13 22.15 8.96 -2.67
N THR A 14 21.61 7.74 -2.77
CA THR A 14 22.41 6.51 -2.98
C THR A 14 22.51 6.06 -4.44
N LYS A 15 21.62 6.49 -5.35
CA LYS A 15 21.53 5.95 -6.73
C LYS A 15 21.29 7.02 -7.82
N PHE A 16 21.64 8.28 -7.55
CA PHE A 16 21.39 9.42 -8.45
C PHE A 16 21.86 9.22 -9.91
N GLU A 17 22.93 8.46 -10.14
CA GLU A 17 23.55 8.35 -11.46
C GLU A 17 23.09 7.15 -12.32
N ASN A 18 22.34 6.18 -11.78
CA ASN A 18 21.92 4.99 -12.56
C ASN A 18 20.54 4.46 -12.13
N PHE A 19 19.47 4.96 -12.76
CA PHE A 19 18.12 4.44 -12.58
C PHE A 19 17.86 3.23 -13.47
N ASP A 20 18.31 2.05 -13.04
CA ASP A 20 17.87 0.78 -13.60
C ASP A 20 16.38 0.50 -13.27
N ILE A 21 15.71 -0.35 -14.05
CA ILE A 21 14.32 -0.74 -13.85
C ILE A 21 14.07 -1.28 -12.44
N SER A 22 15.05 -1.98 -11.88
CA SER A 22 15.08 -2.51 -10.52
C SER A 22 14.81 -1.47 -9.42
N ILE A 23 15.17 -0.20 -9.68
CA ILE A 23 14.94 0.92 -8.75
C ILE A 23 13.67 1.70 -9.07
N LYS A 24 13.27 1.75 -10.35
CA LYS A 24 12.10 2.50 -10.79
C LYS A 24 10.82 1.95 -10.19
N VAL A 25 10.68 0.63 -10.13
CA VAL A 25 9.48 -0.04 -9.59
C VAL A 25 9.24 0.31 -8.12
N PRO A 26 10.21 0.11 -7.18
CA PRO A 26 10.02 0.51 -5.79
C PRO A 26 9.74 2.01 -5.64
N ILE A 27 10.40 2.86 -6.43
CA ILE A 27 10.12 4.31 -6.45
C ILE A 27 8.69 4.61 -6.88
N SER A 28 8.19 3.96 -7.93
CA SER A 28 6.81 4.14 -8.37
C SER A 28 5.82 3.73 -7.27
N PHE A 29 6.07 2.62 -6.57
CA PHE A 29 5.23 2.19 -5.45
C PHE A 29 5.22 3.21 -4.31
N LEU A 30 6.39 3.76 -3.97
CA LEU A 30 6.49 4.84 -2.98
C LEU A 30 5.75 6.11 -3.41
N LEU A 31 5.87 6.53 -4.68
CA LEU A 31 5.16 7.71 -5.19
C LEU A 31 3.65 7.53 -5.08
N ILE A 32 3.14 6.38 -5.53
CA ILE A 32 1.71 6.05 -5.42
C ILE A 32 1.29 6.05 -3.94
N SER A 33 2.13 5.52 -3.06
CA SER A 33 1.89 5.53 -1.62
C SER A 33 1.78 6.93 -1.02
N ILE A 34 2.68 7.85 -1.41
CA ILE A 34 2.60 9.26 -1.00
C ILE A 34 1.26 9.85 -1.41
N PHE A 35 0.86 9.68 -2.68
CA PHE A 35 -0.40 10.21 -3.16
C PHE A 35 -1.60 9.57 -2.44
N GLY A 36 -1.56 8.26 -2.18
CA GLY A 36 -2.58 7.56 -1.39
C GLY A 36 -2.76 8.20 0.00
N PHE A 37 -1.67 8.41 0.73
CA PHE A 37 -1.71 9.06 2.04
C PHE A 37 -2.11 10.55 1.96
N LEU A 38 -1.66 11.27 0.93
CA LEU A 38 -1.99 12.68 0.73
C LEU A 38 -3.50 12.85 0.50
N TYR A 39 -4.07 12.07 -0.42
CA TYR A 39 -5.50 12.13 -0.70
C TYR A 39 -6.33 11.63 0.49
N ALA A 40 -5.87 10.61 1.21
CA ALA A 40 -6.52 10.19 2.45
C ALA A 40 -6.54 11.31 3.50
N ALA A 41 -5.43 12.02 3.70
CA ALA A 41 -5.34 13.14 4.63
C ALA A 41 -6.29 14.29 4.24
N LEU A 42 -6.39 14.62 2.95
CA LEU A 42 -7.34 15.61 2.45
C LEU A 42 -8.79 15.17 2.71
N LEU A 43 -9.11 13.90 2.50
CA LEU A 43 -10.45 13.36 2.79
C LEU A 43 -10.77 13.40 4.28
N TYR A 44 -9.84 13.03 5.16
CA TYR A 44 -10.05 13.15 6.61
C TYR A 44 -10.23 14.60 7.06
N SER A 45 -9.47 15.54 6.48
CA SER A 45 -9.65 16.96 6.74
C SER A 45 -11.03 17.45 6.30
N SER A 46 -11.52 16.99 5.12
CA SER A 46 -12.86 17.34 4.65
C SER A 46 -13.95 16.71 5.52
N ALA A 47 -13.74 15.49 6.03
CA ALA A 47 -14.66 14.83 6.94
C ALA A 47 -14.83 15.63 8.24
N ALA A 48 -13.73 16.17 8.79
CA ALA A 48 -13.80 17.02 9.98
C ALA A 48 -14.68 18.27 9.77
N GLN A 49 -14.70 18.83 8.56
CA GLN A 49 -15.59 19.94 8.22
C GLN A 49 -17.07 19.50 8.18
N GLU A 50 -17.36 18.35 7.59
CA GLU A 50 -18.74 17.82 7.50
C GLU A 50 -19.34 17.49 8.88
N VAL A 51 -18.51 17.18 9.89
CA VAL A 51 -18.96 17.06 11.30
C VAL A 51 -19.50 18.39 11.82
N SER A 52 -18.84 19.50 11.50
CA SER A 52 -19.29 20.84 11.91
C SER A 52 -20.60 21.25 11.22
N GLU A 53 -20.89 20.65 10.07
CA GLU A 53 -22.11 20.88 9.27
C GLU A 53 -23.21 19.83 9.56
N TYR A 54 -23.03 18.94 10.55
CA TYR A 54 -23.96 17.86 10.92
C TYR A 54 -24.34 16.91 9.77
N ASN A 55 -23.46 16.73 8.78
CA ASN A 55 -23.71 15.88 7.62
C ASN A 55 -23.06 14.50 7.78
N GLU A 56 -23.68 13.64 8.58
CA GLU A 56 -23.15 12.30 8.91
C GLU A 56 -22.90 11.43 7.67
N ALA A 57 -23.76 11.50 6.66
CA ALA A 57 -23.62 10.70 5.45
C ALA A 57 -22.35 11.06 4.66
N ARG A 58 -22.05 12.37 4.51
CA ARG A 58 -20.81 12.81 3.85
C ARG A 58 -19.58 12.55 4.68
N PHE A 59 -19.66 12.74 6.00
CA PHE A 59 -18.60 12.38 6.93
C PHE A 59 -18.18 10.91 6.76
N HIS A 60 -19.14 9.98 6.86
CA HIS A 60 -18.84 8.56 6.75
C HIS A 60 -18.27 8.18 5.39
N ARG A 61 -18.77 8.80 4.31
CA ARG A 61 -18.25 8.55 2.96
C ARG A 61 -16.81 9.06 2.79
N ALA A 62 -16.50 10.24 3.32
CA ALA A 62 -15.16 10.81 3.25
C ALA A 62 -14.15 9.98 4.06
N VAL A 63 -14.49 9.59 5.29
CA VAL A 63 -13.65 8.71 6.12
C VAL A 63 -13.43 7.37 5.43
N PHE A 64 -14.49 6.76 4.90
CA PHE A 64 -14.39 5.46 4.24
C PHE A 64 -13.50 5.49 2.98
N LEU A 65 -13.59 6.54 2.16
CA LEU A 65 -12.69 6.70 1.01
C LEU A 65 -11.25 6.98 1.45
N GLY A 66 -11.07 7.76 2.52
CA GLY A 66 -9.74 8.00 3.10
C GLY A 66 -9.08 6.71 3.58
N ASP A 67 -9.84 5.87 4.27
CA ASP A 67 -9.43 4.55 4.75
C ASP A 67 -8.93 3.67 3.59
N ILE A 68 -9.68 3.60 2.49
CA ILE A 68 -9.33 2.84 1.30
C ILE A 68 -8.03 3.35 0.67
N LEU A 69 -7.92 4.66 0.41
CA LEU A 69 -6.73 5.23 -0.24
C LEU A 69 -5.50 5.06 0.64
N SER A 70 -5.65 5.26 1.95
CA SER A 70 -4.58 5.10 2.93
C SER A 70 -4.07 3.66 3.00
N GLU A 71 -4.94 2.66 3.08
CA GLU A 71 -4.50 1.27 3.24
C GLU A 71 -3.99 0.66 1.93
N TYR A 72 -4.82 0.67 0.87
CA TYR A 72 -4.50 -0.07 -0.34
C TYR A 72 -3.40 0.59 -1.17
N LEU A 73 -3.47 1.91 -1.36
CA LEU A 73 -2.46 2.64 -2.14
C LEU A 73 -1.32 3.11 -1.26
N GLY A 74 -1.60 3.57 -0.04
CA GLY A 74 -0.61 4.03 0.92
C GLY A 74 0.20 2.88 1.54
N VAL A 75 -0.40 2.16 2.49
CA VAL A 75 0.31 1.20 3.36
C VAL A 75 0.90 0.04 2.56
N TYR A 76 0.12 -0.64 1.72
CA TYR A 76 0.60 -1.85 1.04
C TYR A 76 1.76 -1.60 0.09
N LEU A 77 1.67 -0.54 -0.72
CA LEU A 77 2.77 -0.19 -1.62
C LEU A 77 4.02 0.30 -0.86
N LEU A 78 3.84 1.03 0.25
CA LEU A 78 4.95 1.42 1.11
C LEU A 78 5.67 0.21 1.70
N VAL A 79 4.92 -0.66 2.39
CA VAL A 79 5.52 -1.79 3.13
C VAL A 79 6.26 -2.74 2.20
N ILE A 80 5.75 -2.97 0.98
CA ILE A 80 6.44 -3.79 -0.02
C ILE A 80 7.64 -3.06 -0.65
N SER A 81 7.58 -1.74 -0.84
CA SER A 81 8.69 -0.99 -1.43
C SER A 81 9.96 -1.00 -0.55
N ILE A 82 9.81 -1.03 0.77
CA ILE A 82 10.95 -1.01 1.72
C ILE A 82 11.94 -2.16 1.50
N PRO A 83 11.53 -3.44 1.60
CA PRO A 83 12.44 -4.56 1.38
C PRO A 83 12.96 -4.61 -0.06
N LEU A 84 12.20 -4.15 -1.07
CA LEU A 84 12.67 -4.10 -2.46
C LEU A 84 13.80 -3.08 -2.67
N VAL A 85 13.74 -1.92 -2.02
CA VAL A 85 14.85 -0.96 -2.07
C VAL A 85 16.05 -1.48 -1.30
N ILE A 86 15.85 -2.01 -0.09
CA ILE A 86 16.94 -2.57 0.72
C ILE A 86 17.67 -3.66 -0.07
N ASN A 87 16.93 -4.57 -0.70
CA ASN A 87 17.47 -5.62 -1.56
C ASN A 87 18.34 -5.10 -2.71
N LEU A 88 18.05 -3.90 -3.22
CA LEU A 88 18.82 -3.28 -4.29
C LEU A 88 20.07 -2.52 -3.81
N ILE A 89 20.00 -1.88 -2.63
CA ILE A 89 21.06 -0.98 -2.15
C ILE A 89 22.08 -1.67 -1.24
N THR A 90 21.76 -2.84 -0.69
CA THR A 90 22.66 -3.61 0.18
C THR A 90 22.91 -4.99 -0.38
N ASP A 91 24.15 -5.47 -0.25
CA ASP A 91 24.52 -6.88 -0.49
C ASP A 91 24.47 -7.73 0.80
N ASP A 92 24.17 -7.10 1.93
CA ASP A 92 24.05 -7.79 3.22
C ASP A 92 22.78 -8.65 3.27
N LEU A 93 22.97 -9.97 3.27
CA LEU A 93 21.90 -10.96 3.40
C LEU A 93 21.08 -10.77 4.68
N PHE A 94 21.71 -10.38 5.79
CA PHE A 94 21.02 -10.17 7.05
C PHE A 94 20.02 -9.01 6.95
N LEU A 95 20.44 -7.86 6.42
CA LEU A 95 19.54 -6.70 6.21
C LEU A 95 18.41 -7.02 5.24
N ARG A 96 18.69 -7.77 4.17
CA ARG A 96 17.68 -8.24 3.21
C ARG A 96 16.62 -9.11 3.88
N LEU A 97 17.03 -10.09 4.69
CA LEU A 97 16.12 -10.99 5.39
C LEU A 97 15.33 -10.30 6.50
N VAL A 98 15.98 -9.44 7.30
CA VAL A 98 15.31 -8.69 8.38
C VAL A 98 14.26 -7.74 7.82
N SER A 99 14.58 -7.00 6.76
CA SER A 99 13.61 -6.09 6.14
C SER A 99 12.42 -6.82 5.52
N LEU A 100 12.67 -7.93 4.82
CA LEU A 100 11.60 -8.76 4.25
C LEU A 100 10.73 -9.38 5.34
N SER A 101 11.34 -10.02 6.34
CA SER A 101 10.61 -10.66 7.44
C SER A 101 9.82 -9.65 8.26
N ALA A 102 10.38 -8.48 8.57
CA ALA A 102 9.67 -7.41 9.27
C ALA A 102 8.48 -6.89 8.45
N ALA A 103 8.64 -6.70 7.13
CA ALA A 103 7.57 -6.26 6.25
C ALA A 103 6.44 -7.29 6.15
N LEU A 104 6.78 -8.56 5.92
CA LEU A 104 5.79 -9.64 5.79
C LEU A 104 5.11 -9.98 7.13
N ALA A 105 5.86 -10.03 8.23
CA ALA A 105 5.30 -10.25 9.55
C ALA A 105 4.41 -9.08 9.98
N GLY A 106 4.84 -7.83 9.71
CA GLY A 106 4.04 -6.64 9.96
C GLY A 106 2.73 -6.66 9.15
N LEU A 107 2.79 -6.98 7.86
CA LEU A 107 1.61 -7.15 7.02
C LEU A 107 0.71 -8.28 7.53
N ALA A 108 1.27 -9.43 7.90
CA ALA A 108 0.50 -10.56 8.41
C ALA A 108 -0.20 -10.19 9.72
N ILE A 109 0.52 -9.65 10.71
CA ILE A 109 -0.05 -9.22 11.99
C ILE A 109 -1.16 -8.20 11.75
N TYR A 110 -0.92 -7.22 10.87
CA TYR A 110 -1.92 -6.22 10.53
C TYR A 110 -3.16 -6.84 9.86
N GLN A 111 -2.98 -7.72 8.88
CA GLN A 111 -4.06 -8.37 8.12
C GLN A 111 -4.86 -9.40 8.91
N PHE A 112 -4.24 -10.06 9.90
CA PHE A 112 -4.90 -11.00 10.80
C PHE A 112 -5.40 -10.32 12.08
N SER A 113 -5.08 -9.04 12.29
CA SER A 113 -5.74 -8.24 13.31
C SER A 113 -7.11 -7.79 12.80
N SER A 114 -8.08 -7.67 13.71
CA SER A 114 -9.41 -7.13 13.43
C SER A 114 -9.42 -5.66 12.99
N PHE A 115 -8.24 -5.05 12.83
CA PHE A 115 -8.04 -3.68 12.39
C PHE A 115 -7.79 -3.55 10.87
N SER A 116 -7.63 -4.66 10.14
CA SER A 116 -7.46 -4.58 8.68
C SER A 116 -8.75 -4.13 8.02
N LEU A 117 -8.67 -3.10 7.17
CA LEU A 117 -9.85 -2.67 6.43
C LEU A 117 -10.24 -3.73 5.38
N VAL A 118 -9.35 -4.64 4.98
CA VAL A 118 -9.70 -5.75 4.07
C VAL A 118 -10.77 -6.64 4.68
N GLU A 119 -10.68 -6.96 5.98
CA GLU A 119 -11.70 -7.72 6.70
C GLU A 119 -13.05 -6.97 6.71
N ARG A 120 -12.99 -5.66 6.98
CA ARG A 120 -14.16 -4.78 7.03
C ARG A 120 -14.85 -4.61 5.67
N HIS A 121 -14.07 -4.54 4.59
CA HIS A 121 -14.55 -4.37 3.22
C HIS A 121 -15.02 -5.69 2.58
N PHE A 122 -14.30 -6.79 2.82
CA PHE A 122 -14.46 -8.07 2.13
C PHE A 122 -14.64 -9.25 3.10
N ARG A 123 -15.67 -9.19 3.94
CA ARG A 123 -15.96 -10.18 5.01
C ARG A 123 -15.69 -11.65 4.64
N HIS A 124 -16.10 -12.10 3.44
CA HIS A 124 -15.93 -13.49 3.00
C HIS A 124 -14.65 -13.78 2.19
N LYS A 125 -13.96 -12.76 1.67
CA LYS A 125 -12.80 -12.93 0.78
C LYS A 125 -11.51 -12.32 1.34
N HIS A 126 -11.55 -11.75 2.54
CA HIS A 126 -10.44 -11.00 3.10
C HIS A 126 -9.17 -11.86 3.23
N HIS A 127 -9.27 -13.09 3.76
CA HIS A 127 -8.11 -14.00 3.84
C HIS A 127 -7.46 -14.25 2.47
N PHE A 128 -8.26 -14.45 1.42
CA PHE A 128 -7.72 -14.68 0.08
C PHE A 128 -6.97 -13.45 -0.45
N ILE A 129 -7.53 -12.26 -0.26
CA ILE A 129 -6.90 -10.99 -0.68
C ILE A 129 -5.61 -10.77 0.10
N SER A 130 -5.66 -10.89 1.43
CA SER A 130 -4.52 -10.73 2.33
C SER A 130 -3.36 -11.67 1.98
N VAL A 131 -3.65 -12.97 1.85
CA VAL A 131 -2.65 -13.97 1.44
C VAL A 131 -2.09 -13.65 0.04
N SER A 132 -2.93 -13.21 -0.90
CA SER A 132 -2.47 -12.82 -2.24
C SER A 132 -1.49 -11.64 -2.20
N ILE A 133 -1.71 -10.64 -1.33
CA ILE A 133 -0.79 -9.51 -1.15
C ILE A 133 0.56 -9.99 -0.62
N ILE A 134 0.56 -10.83 0.42
CA ILE A 134 1.77 -11.38 1.03
C ILE A 134 2.55 -12.22 0.01
N VAL A 135 1.87 -13.12 -0.71
CA VAL A 135 2.49 -14.00 -1.70
C VAL A 135 3.07 -13.20 -2.86
N LEU A 136 2.32 -12.24 -3.42
CA LEU A 136 2.81 -11.40 -4.50
C LEU A 136 3.99 -10.52 -4.05
N GLY A 137 3.97 -10.01 -2.82
CA GLY A 137 5.08 -9.28 -2.22
C GLY A 137 6.35 -10.12 -2.11
N LEU A 138 6.23 -11.36 -1.62
CA LEU A 138 7.34 -12.32 -1.56
C LEU A 138 7.87 -12.65 -2.96
N LEU A 139 6.98 -12.94 -3.92
CA LEU A 139 7.36 -13.23 -5.30
C LEU A 139 8.08 -12.05 -5.95
N LEU A 140 7.67 -10.81 -5.67
CA LEU A 140 8.35 -9.62 -6.17
C LEU A 140 9.77 -9.50 -5.65
N PHE A 141 9.97 -9.79 -4.36
CA PHE A 141 11.30 -9.79 -3.75
C PHE A 141 12.22 -10.83 -4.40
N VAL A 142 11.72 -12.05 -4.59
CA VAL A 142 12.46 -13.13 -5.26
C VAL A 142 12.73 -12.79 -6.74
N ALA A 143 11.74 -12.26 -7.46
CA ALA A 143 11.87 -11.87 -8.86
C ALA A 143 12.93 -10.76 -9.05
N GLN A 144 13.05 -9.84 -8.09
CA GLN A 144 14.05 -8.78 -8.11
C GLN A 144 15.48 -9.33 -7.93
N LEU A 145 15.67 -10.36 -7.09
CA LEU A 145 16.98 -11.01 -6.90
C LEU A 145 17.53 -11.60 -8.21
N TYR A 146 16.66 -12.22 -9.00
CA TYR A 146 17.06 -12.89 -10.24
C TYR A 146 16.87 -12.02 -11.50
N GLN A 147 16.25 -10.84 -11.39
CA GLN A 147 15.85 -9.98 -12.51
C GLN A 147 14.92 -10.67 -13.53
N ILE A 148 14.35 -11.82 -13.17
CA ILE A 148 13.49 -12.62 -14.02
C ILE A 148 12.04 -12.24 -13.71
N TYR A 149 11.30 -11.81 -14.73
CA TYR A 149 9.88 -11.43 -14.64
C TYR A 149 9.55 -10.35 -13.59
N PHE A 150 10.54 -9.59 -13.07
CA PHE A 150 10.30 -8.56 -12.06
C PHE A 150 9.31 -7.48 -12.53
N VAL A 151 9.51 -6.96 -13.75
CA VAL A 151 8.61 -5.95 -14.34
C VAL A 151 7.18 -6.49 -14.51
N PRO A 152 6.93 -7.59 -15.24
CA PRO A 152 5.56 -8.06 -15.42
C PRO A 152 4.89 -8.41 -14.09
N LEU A 153 5.62 -8.98 -13.13
CA LEU A 153 5.08 -9.26 -11.80
C LEU A 153 4.73 -7.98 -11.04
N SER A 154 5.54 -6.92 -11.16
CA SER A 154 5.26 -5.63 -10.53
C SER A 154 4.01 -4.97 -11.09
N VAL A 155 3.78 -5.09 -12.40
CA VAL A 155 2.56 -4.63 -13.06
C VAL A 155 1.37 -5.44 -12.60
N ILE A 156 1.48 -6.77 -12.53
CA ILE A 156 0.41 -7.65 -12.01
C ILE A 156 0.04 -7.25 -10.58
N PHE A 157 1.03 -7.02 -9.71
CA PHE A 157 0.79 -6.59 -8.34
C PHE A 157 0.12 -5.21 -8.28
N ALA A 158 0.61 -4.23 -9.03
CA ALA A 158 0.02 -2.89 -9.06
C ALA A 158 -1.44 -2.92 -9.56
N VAL A 159 -1.72 -3.66 -10.63
CA VAL A 159 -3.09 -3.85 -11.15
C VAL A 159 -3.95 -4.56 -10.12
N PHE A 160 -3.44 -5.58 -9.45
CA PHE A 160 -4.17 -6.28 -8.38
C PHE A 160 -4.57 -5.32 -7.26
N ILE A 161 -3.64 -4.50 -6.75
CA ILE A 161 -3.92 -3.48 -5.73
C ILE A 161 -4.97 -2.47 -6.22
N LEU A 162 -4.86 -1.98 -7.46
CA LEU A 162 -5.84 -1.07 -8.03
C LEU A 162 -7.24 -1.69 -8.14
N VAL A 163 -7.33 -2.95 -8.57
CA VAL A 163 -8.60 -3.68 -8.66
C VAL A 163 -9.22 -3.85 -7.27
N VAL A 164 -8.43 -4.22 -6.26
CA VAL A 164 -8.91 -4.34 -4.88
C VAL A 164 -9.39 -2.99 -4.35
N THR A 165 -8.62 -1.93 -4.58
CA THR A 165 -8.97 -0.54 -4.20
C THR A 165 -10.30 -0.13 -4.83
N TYR A 166 -10.46 -0.32 -6.14
CA TYR A 166 -11.68 0.01 -6.86
C TYR A 166 -12.89 -0.79 -6.37
N ARG A 167 -12.71 -2.09 -6.12
CA ARG A 167 -13.77 -2.95 -5.57
C ARG A 167 -14.19 -2.52 -4.18
N ALA A 168 -13.24 -2.16 -3.31
CA ALA A 168 -13.53 -1.65 -1.98
C ALA A 168 -14.32 -0.34 -2.05
N ALA A 169 -13.92 0.57 -2.93
CA ALA A 169 -14.60 1.85 -3.13
C ALA A 169 -16.04 1.65 -3.61
N LYS A 170 -16.25 0.74 -4.58
CA LYS A 170 -17.59 0.41 -5.09
C LYS A 170 -18.51 -0.10 -3.98
N ILE A 171 -18.05 -1.05 -3.16
CA ILE A 171 -18.82 -1.62 -2.04
C ILE A 171 -19.20 -0.53 -1.02
N GLY A 172 -18.30 0.42 -0.77
CA GLY A 172 -18.58 1.58 0.08
C GLY A 172 -19.73 2.43 -0.40
N THR A 173 -19.69 2.81 -1.68
CA THR A 173 -20.74 3.64 -2.28
C THR A 173 -22.11 2.97 -2.19
N GLU A 174 -22.18 1.67 -2.49
CA GLU A 174 -23.43 0.90 -2.41
C GLU A 174 -24.00 0.85 -0.98
N ARG A 175 -23.15 0.74 0.05
CA ARG A 175 -23.60 0.75 1.45
C ARG A 175 -24.08 2.13 1.90
N THR A 176 -23.40 3.21 1.50
CA THR A 176 -23.80 4.58 1.88
C THR A 176 -25.14 5.01 1.29
N VAL A 177 -25.50 4.52 0.10
CA VAL A 177 -26.79 4.81 -0.56
C VAL A 177 -27.97 4.06 0.09
N SER A 178 -27.71 2.91 0.73
CA SER A 178 -28.76 2.13 1.40
C SER A 178 -29.18 2.66 2.79
N VAL A 179 -28.43 3.62 3.34
CA VAL A 179 -28.64 4.19 4.68
C VAL A 179 -29.22 5.62 4.61
N SER A 180 -29.20 6.25 3.43
CA SER A 180 -29.84 7.55 3.15
C SER A 180 -31.25 7.38 2.58
#